data_AF-A0A940HUB5-F1
#
_entry.id   AF-A0A940HUB5-F1
#
_cell.length_a   1.000
_cell.length_b   1.000
_cell.length_c   1.000
_cell.angle_alpha   90.00
_cell.angle_beta   90.00
_cell.angle_gamma   90.00
#
_symmetry.space_group_name_H-M   'P 1'
#
loop_
_entity.id
_entity.type
_entity.pdbx_description
1 polymer ?
#
loop_
_entity_poly.entity_id
_entity_poly.type
_entity_poly.pdbx_seq_one_letter_code
_entity_poly.pdbx_strand_id
1 'polypeptide(L)'
;MKHIARHIICIILIVCFAEVQAQSGFYVPQSARVFFAGDTATIFSSVLNAGNLGLGKNAVVNFKGKHWENDIGALITDSSNLGVGVNGSGGLLRFIGDTETQSLFGAYNAASRSGPAFAKLELSNPFGMQLTGSSAKILTELRLTNGLFYLGNNILVVGNNNPGIIAGYDASRYLVTGNLPGNGLLLRENITQSDGIVVFPIGSTPNAYTPGAVHSATTLGDDYYMGVFDSVKANVTSGENLQDSSVNKTWEVGKINRPDMDEALLYFQHLVGDEGSVFAARRSSIYISHYNGTNWDSTTQQAAPTTGFLTTGAPLTNSGVNYRLVNSLIGRSSFYTKFTGVNRPLPVETKAWLNAYRTDWRFVKVYWTTKPEIDQDYFVVQRRLSTESEFHNLDTVRSKAPGGNSINALNYSIMDENPHTGISYYRLLLVNLRNEEAYSNMVAVKGKPGGYQLLLWPNPSTGRFFVGISGAAVVKSIMIYDIMGRRIREEKVGERTMIEMQLYIPGTYFVSFVGASGDILETKKLLVQPKP
;
A
#
# COMPACT_ATOMS: atom_id res chain seq x y z
N MET A 1 12.71 -23.50 85.70
CA MET A 1 14.08 -23.07 86.09
C MET A 1 15.05 -24.10 85.56
N LYS A 2 16.14 -23.84 84.82
CA LYS A 2 16.81 -22.61 84.35
C LYS A 2 17.98 -23.09 83.44
N HIS A 3 18.27 -22.35 82.36
CA HIS A 3 19.54 -22.26 81.58
C HIS A 3 20.07 -23.50 80.79
N ILE A 4 20.22 -23.46 79.44
CA ILE A 4 21.23 -22.76 78.57
C ILE A 4 22.65 -23.33 78.78
N ALA A 5 23.37 -23.94 77.81
CA ALA A 5 23.90 -23.31 76.59
C ALA A 5 24.37 -24.28 75.47
N ARG A 6 24.11 -23.82 74.23
CA ARG A 6 24.94 -23.78 72.99
C ARG A 6 25.70 -25.03 72.51
N HIS A 7 25.33 -25.51 71.31
CA HIS A 7 26.28 -25.82 70.23
C HIS A 7 25.79 -25.16 68.93
N ILE A 8 26.75 -24.59 68.21
CA ILE A 8 26.61 -23.78 67.00
C ILE A 8 26.37 -24.73 65.81
N ILE A 9 25.33 -24.47 65.01
CA ILE A 9 25.19 -25.04 63.67
C ILE A 9 24.94 -23.87 62.71
N CYS A 10 25.94 -23.62 61.86
CA CYS A 10 25.84 -22.73 60.71
C CYS A 10 24.78 -23.26 59.74
N ILE A 11 23.68 -22.53 59.58
CA ILE A 11 22.76 -22.73 58.46
C ILE A 11 23.11 -21.70 57.39
N ILE A 12 23.67 -22.21 56.30
CA ILE A 12 23.94 -21.50 55.06
C ILE A 12 22.63 -20.85 54.58
N LEU A 13 22.63 -19.52 54.49
CA LEU A 13 21.58 -18.76 53.85
C LEU A 13 21.72 -18.97 52.33
N ILE A 14 21.04 -19.98 51.78
CA ILE A 14 20.79 -20.02 50.34
C ILE A 14 19.72 -18.96 50.08
N VAL A 15 20.18 -17.78 49.65
CA VAL A 15 19.32 -16.77 49.04
C VAL A 15 18.86 -17.35 47.70
N CYS A 16 17.77 -18.11 47.72
CA CYS A 16 16.96 -18.31 46.53
C CYS A 16 16.33 -16.94 46.23
N PHE A 17 16.96 -16.19 45.33
CA PHE A 17 16.26 -15.18 44.55
C PHE A 17 15.24 -15.92 43.69
N ALA A 18 14.07 -16.21 44.27
CA ALA A 18 12.88 -16.29 43.46
C ALA A 18 12.63 -14.86 43.00
N GLU A 19 13.04 -14.54 41.77
CA GLU A 19 12.48 -13.40 41.06
C GLU A 19 10.97 -13.64 40.96
N VAL A 20 10.24 -13.16 41.96
CA VAL A 20 8.81 -12.93 41.83
C VAL A 20 8.71 -11.78 40.84
N GLN A 21 8.60 -12.11 39.55
CA GLN A 21 8.14 -11.14 38.58
C GLN A 21 6.72 -10.76 38.99
N ALA A 22 6.58 -9.59 39.60
CA ALA A 22 5.28 -9.00 39.87
C ALA A 22 4.53 -8.91 38.54
N GLN A 23 3.41 -9.63 38.42
CA GLN A 23 2.53 -9.49 37.28
C GLN A 23 1.92 -8.08 37.33
N SER A 24 2.40 -7.18 36.47
CA SER A 24 2.01 -5.75 36.48
C SER A 24 0.63 -5.47 35.87
N GLY A 25 -0.19 -6.51 35.68
CA GLY A 25 -1.47 -6.47 34.96
C GLY A 25 -2.58 -7.25 35.64
N PHE A 26 -3.83 -6.96 35.25
CA PHE A 26 -5.01 -7.70 35.67
C PHE A 26 -5.04 -9.03 34.93
N TYR A 27 -4.83 -10.13 35.66
CA TYR A 27 -4.74 -11.47 35.07
C TYR A 27 -5.88 -12.36 35.56
N VAL A 28 -6.53 -13.03 34.63
CA VAL A 28 -7.51 -14.09 34.91
C VAL A 28 -6.90 -15.44 34.50
N PRO A 29 -6.41 -16.26 35.44
CA PRO A 29 -5.86 -17.58 35.14
C PRO A 29 -6.87 -18.52 34.47
N GLN A 30 -6.38 -19.51 33.72
CA GLN A 30 -7.22 -20.46 32.94
C GLN A 30 -8.33 -21.15 33.74
N SER A 31 -8.07 -21.53 34.99
CA SER A 31 -9.07 -22.16 35.87
C SER A 31 -9.85 -21.17 36.73
N ALA A 32 -9.56 -19.87 36.62
CA ALA A 32 -10.15 -18.83 37.42
C ALA A 32 -11.40 -18.25 36.76
N ARG A 33 -12.26 -17.69 37.61
CA ARG A 33 -13.46 -16.97 37.20
C ARG A 33 -13.51 -15.63 37.90
N VAL A 34 -13.65 -14.57 37.13
CA VAL A 34 -14.01 -13.24 37.60
C VAL A 34 -15.35 -12.87 36.97
N PHE A 35 -16.27 -12.29 37.75
CA PHE A 35 -17.60 -11.94 37.24
C PHE A 35 -18.05 -10.59 37.80
N PHE A 36 -18.27 -9.62 36.90
CA PHE A 36 -18.85 -8.32 37.23
C PHE A 36 -20.37 -8.43 37.17
N ALA A 37 -21.03 -8.56 38.33
CA ALA A 37 -22.47 -8.83 38.42
C ALA A 37 -23.37 -7.59 38.32
N GLY A 38 -22.87 -6.42 38.72
CA GLY A 38 -23.65 -5.18 38.94
C GLY A 38 -22.99 -3.96 38.32
N ASP A 39 -23.06 -2.80 38.98
CA ASP A 39 -22.67 -1.49 38.44
C ASP A 39 -21.19 -1.35 37.98
N THR A 40 -20.75 -0.11 37.74
CA THR A 40 -19.52 0.17 37.01
C THR A 40 -18.24 -0.23 37.77
N ALA A 41 -17.35 -0.97 37.10
CA ALA A 41 -15.99 -1.27 37.54
C ALA A 41 -14.96 -0.63 36.60
N THR A 42 -13.75 -0.34 37.08
CA THR A 42 -12.66 0.21 36.25
C THR A 42 -11.37 -0.58 36.45
N ILE A 43 -10.74 -0.99 35.34
CA ILE A 43 -9.44 -1.65 35.30
C ILE A 43 -8.41 -0.68 34.71
N PHE A 44 -7.41 -0.32 35.50
CA PHE A 44 -6.40 0.67 35.12
C PHE A 44 -5.15 0.06 34.48
N SER A 45 -4.87 -1.22 34.76
CA SER A 45 -3.73 -1.95 34.19
C SER A 45 -4.12 -2.66 32.90
N SER A 46 -3.13 -3.11 32.13
CA SER A 46 -3.36 -4.07 31.04
C SER A 46 -4.06 -5.34 31.56
N VAL A 47 -4.85 -5.99 30.71
CA VAL A 47 -5.64 -7.19 31.00
C VAL A 47 -5.09 -8.37 30.19
N LEU A 48 -4.84 -9.49 30.87
CA LEU A 48 -4.66 -10.79 30.25
C LEU A 48 -5.74 -11.74 30.76
N ASN A 49 -6.63 -12.18 29.89
CA ASN A 49 -7.70 -13.10 30.22
C ASN A 49 -7.40 -14.50 29.67
N ALA A 50 -6.98 -15.42 30.52
CA ALA A 50 -6.78 -16.83 30.18
C ALA A 50 -7.95 -17.75 30.60
N GLY A 51 -8.82 -17.28 31.49
CA GLY A 51 -9.96 -18.02 32.05
C GLY A 51 -11.32 -17.42 31.69
N ASN A 52 -12.19 -17.27 32.68
CA ASN A 52 -13.55 -16.75 32.50
C ASN A 52 -13.69 -15.35 33.10
N LEU A 53 -13.83 -14.34 32.25
CA LEU A 53 -14.08 -12.94 32.64
C LEU A 53 -15.49 -12.52 32.25
N GLY A 54 -16.42 -12.60 33.20
CA GLY A 54 -17.82 -12.37 32.92
C GLY A 54 -18.30 -10.95 33.19
N LEU A 55 -19.16 -10.44 32.31
CA LEU A 55 -19.84 -9.16 32.46
C LEU A 55 -21.35 -9.40 32.45
N GLY A 56 -22.00 -9.21 33.58
CA GLY A 56 -23.46 -9.31 33.69
C GLY A 56 -24.17 -8.23 32.88
N LYS A 57 -25.44 -8.46 32.52
CA LYS A 57 -26.26 -7.58 31.64
C LYS A 57 -26.18 -6.08 31.96
N ASN A 58 -26.12 -5.72 33.25
CA ASN A 58 -26.11 -4.33 33.71
C ASN A 58 -24.70 -3.82 34.04
N ALA A 59 -23.68 -4.65 33.88
CA ALA A 59 -22.32 -4.30 34.19
C ALA A 59 -21.69 -3.42 33.13
N VAL A 60 -20.90 -2.45 33.60
CA VAL A 60 -20.03 -1.63 32.78
C VAL A 60 -18.61 -1.80 33.32
N VAL A 61 -17.71 -2.32 32.49
CA VAL A 61 -16.29 -2.38 32.81
C VAL A 61 -15.59 -1.31 31.99
N ASN A 62 -15.04 -0.30 32.65
CA ASN A 62 -14.17 0.67 32.00
C ASN A 62 -12.74 0.11 31.99
N PHE A 63 -12.14 0.03 30.82
CA PHE A 63 -10.77 -0.38 30.64
C PHE A 63 -9.91 0.83 30.27
N LYS A 64 -9.01 1.20 31.18
CA LYS A 64 -8.03 2.29 31.03
C LYS A 64 -6.59 1.82 30.82
N GLY A 65 -6.36 0.50 30.88
CA GLY A 65 -5.05 -0.08 30.59
C GLY A 65 -4.65 0.04 29.12
N LYS A 66 -3.41 -0.33 28.80
CA LYS A 66 -2.87 -0.21 27.43
C LYS A 66 -3.23 -1.40 26.54
N HIS A 67 -3.11 -2.61 27.08
CA HIS A 67 -3.27 -3.86 26.33
C HIS A 67 -4.41 -4.71 26.92
N TRP A 68 -5.37 -5.10 26.09
CA TRP A 68 -6.36 -6.12 26.42
C TRP A 68 -6.07 -7.37 25.59
N GLU A 69 -5.75 -8.47 26.25
CA GLU A 69 -5.42 -9.73 25.59
C GLU A 69 -6.28 -10.86 26.15
N ASN A 70 -6.90 -11.63 25.26
CA ASN A 70 -7.51 -12.89 25.63
C ASN A 70 -6.63 -14.06 25.15
N ASP A 71 -6.62 -15.17 25.87
CA ASP A 71 -6.14 -16.44 25.33
C ASP A 71 -7.21 -17.09 24.44
N ILE A 72 -6.78 -17.99 23.56
CA ILE A 72 -7.64 -18.72 22.61
C ILE A 72 -8.76 -19.52 23.32
N GLY A 73 -8.46 -20.06 24.51
CA GLY A 73 -9.41 -20.84 25.31
C GLY A 73 -10.20 -20.03 26.34
N ALA A 74 -9.95 -18.73 26.45
CA ALA A 74 -10.63 -17.89 27.41
C ALA A 74 -12.09 -17.64 27.00
N LEU A 75 -12.91 -17.23 27.96
CA LEU A 75 -14.27 -16.80 27.72
C LEU A 75 -14.50 -15.41 28.30
N ILE A 76 -15.31 -14.65 27.59
CA ILE A 76 -15.97 -13.46 28.13
C ILE A 76 -17.42 -13.88 28.37
N THR A 77 -17.75 -14.19 29.62
CA THR A 77 -19.05 -14.77 29.97
C THR A 77 -20.11 -13.69 30.21
N ASP A 78 -21.38 -14.09 30.21
CA ASP A 78 -22.53 -13.20 30.40
C ASP A 78 -23.44 -13.71 31.52
N SER A 79 -24.63 -13.11 31.70
CA SER A 79 -25.57 -13.50 32.77
C SER A 79 -26.20 -14.89 32.61
N SER A 80 -25.98 -15.63 31.52
CA SER A 80 -26.49 -16.99 31.34
C SER A 80 -25.74 -18.01 32.18
N ASN A 81 -26.41 -19.13 32.47
CA ASN A 81 -25.88 -20.24 33.27
C ASN A 81 -25.15 -19.76 34.54
N LEU A 82 -25.79 -18.90 35.34
CA LEU A 82 -25.21 -18.34 36.57
C LEU A 82 -23.85 -17.66 36.38
N GLY A 83 -23.62 -17.06 35.21
CA GLY A 83 -22.42 -16.27 34.92
C GLY A 83 -21.25 -17.04 34.31
N VAL A 84 -21.47 -18.29 33.87
CA VAL A 84 -20.45 -19.10 33.16
C VAL A 84 -20.80 -19.32 31.68
N GLY A 85 -21.98 -18.89 31.23
CA GLY A 85 -22.40 -19.05 29.84
C GLY A 85 -22.02 -17.86 28.95
N VAL A 86 -22.26 -18.02 27.63
CA VAL A 86 -21.97 -17.03 26.56
C VAL A 86 -23.16 -16.81 25.62
N ASN A 87 -24.34 -17.31 26.00
CA ASN A 87 -25.56 -17.26 25.17
C ASN A 87 -26.65 -16.36 25.76
N GLY A 88 -26.32 -15.56 26.77
CA GLY A 88 -27.23 -14.69 27.49
C GLY A 88 -27.07 -13.22 27.13
N SER A 89 -27.52 -12.34 28.04
CA SER A 89 -27.29 -10.90 27.94
C SER A 89 -26.03 -10.52 28.72
N GLY A 90 -25.01 -10.01 28.03
CA GLY A 90 -23.79 -9.52 28.66
C GLY A 90 -23.74 -8.01 28.80
N GLY A 91 -22.82 -7.55 29.64
CA GLY A 91 -22.57 -6.14 29.93
C GLY A 91 -21.72 -5.43 28.88
N LEU A 92 -21.39 -4.18 29.18
CA LEU A 92 -20.58 -3.29 28.36
C LEU A 92 -19.12 -3.28 28.81
N LEU A 93 -18.21 -3.55 27.87
CA LEU A 93 -16.80 -3.21 28.04
C LEU A 93 -16.50 -1.89 27.33
N ARG A 94 -16.03 -0.89 28.05
CA ARG A 94 -15.71 0.44 27.52
C ARG A 94 -14.20 0.68 27.54
N PHE A 95 -13.61 0.86 26.38
CA PHE A 95 -12.22 1.28 26.20
C PHE A 95 -12.12 2.80 26.36
N ILE A 96 -11.36 3.27 27.34
CA ILE A 96 -11.14 4.69 27.63
C ILE A 96 -9.64 4.92 27.73
N GLY A 97 -9.08 5.80 26.89
CA GLY A 97 -7.67 6.17 26.95
C GLY A 97 -7.51 7.68 27.05
N ASP A 98 -6.48 8.09 27.80
CA ASP A 98 -6.21 9.52 28.05
C ASP A 98 -4.97 10.02 27.29
N THR A 99 -4.08 9.13 26.85
CA THR A 99 -2.75 9.52 26.32
C THR A 99 -2.28 8.73 25.10
N GLU A 100 -2.84 7.55 24.83
CA GLU A 100 -2.33 6.66 23.78
C GLU A 100 -3.39 5.71 23.21
N THR A 101 -3.10 5.15 22.03
CA THR A 101 -3.91 4.11 21.40
C THR A 101 -3.86 2.83 22.24
N GLN A 102 -5.02 2.24 22.53
CA GLN A 102 -5.11 0.95 23.22
C GLN A 102 -5.03 -0.20 22.23
N SER A 103 -4.50 -1.36 22.63
CA SER A 103 -4.51 -2.57 21.80
C SER A 103 -5.50 -3.61 22.32
N LEU A 104 -6.12 -4.32 21.38
CA LEU A 104 -7.00 -5.44 21.62
C LEU A 104 -6.49 -6.67 20.86
N PHE A 105 -6.16 -7.73 21.59
CA PHE A 105 -6.02 -9.08 21.04
C PHE A 105 -7.28 -9.88 21.41
N GLY A 106 -8.17 -10.06 20.44
CA GLY A 106 -9.50 -10.64 20.67
C GLY A 106 -9.49 -12.15 20.92
N ALA A 107 -8.52 -12.87 20.35
CA ALA A 107 -8.41 -14.34 20.32
C ALA A 107 -9.60 -15.07 19.68
N TYR A 108 -10.44 -14.35 18.94
CA TYR A 108 -11.55 -14.94 18.21
C TYR A 108 -11.07 -15.48 16.87
N ASN A 109 -11.53 -16.67 16.49
CA ASN A 109 -11.31 -17.23 15.16
C ASN A 109 -12.59 -17.07 14.33
N ALA A 110 -12.56 -16.15 13.37
CA ALA A 110 -13.71 -15.87 12.51
C ALA A 110 -14.08 -17.04 11.58
N ALA A 111 -13.13 -17.91 11.22
CA ALA A 111 -13.38 -19.05 10.35
C ALA A 111 -14.07 -20.20 11.08
N SER A 112 -13.62 -20.55 12.29
CA SER A 112 -14.26 -21.58 13.13
C SER A 112 -15.39 -21.03 14.00
N ARG A 113 -15.62 -19.71 13.99
CA ARG A 113 -16.61 -18.98 14.80
C ARG A 113 -16.49 -19.24 16.30
N SER A 114 -15.27 -19.41 16.79
CA SER A 114 -15.00 -19.82 18.17
C SER A 114 -14.00 -18.88 18.86
N GLY A 115 -14.09 -18.82 20.18
CA GLY A 115 -13.22 -18.00 21.03
C GLY A 115 -13.99 -16.95 21.82
N PRO A 116 -13.28 -16.06 22.54
CA PRO A 116 -13.88 -14.98 23.31
C PRO A 116 -14.72 -14.03 22.45
N ALA A 117 -15.86 -13.59 22.97
CA ALA A 117 -16.74 -12.63 22.31
C ALA A 117 -17.26 -11.59 23.30
N PHE A 118 -17.17 -10.32 22.94
CA PHE A 118 -17.70 -9.22 23.73
C PHE A 118 -19.20 -9.10 23.48
N ALA A 119 -20.03 -9.07 24.53
CA ALA A 119 -21.46 -8.82 24.35
C ALA A 119 -21.71 -7.42 23.77
N LYS A 120 -21.14 -6.40 24.41
CA LYS A 120 -21.14 -5.01 23.95
C LYS A 120 -19.76 -4.38 24.18
N LEU A 121 -19.35 -3.55 23.24
CA LEU A 121 -18.09 -2.82 23.31
C LEU A 121 -18.33 -1.33 23.00
N GLU A 122 -17.75 -0.44 23.81
CA GLU A 122 -17.70 0.99 23.53
C GLU A 122 -16.25 1.45 23.37
N LEU A 123 -15.96 2.18 22.30
CA LEU A 123 -14.70 2.88 22.11
C LEU A 123 -14.88 4.36 22.45
N SER A 124 -14.24 4.79 23.53
CA SER A 124 -14.24 6.15 24.06
C SER A 124 -12.80 6.63 24.31
N ASN A 125 -11.91 6.41 23.33
CA ASN A 125 -10.51 6.79 23.41
C ASN A 125 -10.16 7.68 22.21
N PRO A 126 -9.87 8.99 22.39
CA PRO A 126 -9.53 9.89 21.28
C PRO A 126 -8.29 9.46 20.47
N PHE A 127 -7.38 8.70 21.07
CA PHE A 127 -6.20 8.15 20.39
C PHE A 127 -6.50 6.84 19.64
N GLY A 128 -7.71 6.32 19.79
CA GLY A 128 -8.23 5.13 19.12
C GLY A 128 -7.85 3.81 19.78
N MET A 129 -8.21 2.73 19.09
CA MET A 129 -7.93 1.36 19.49
C MET A 129 -7.48 0.53 18.29
N GLN A 130 -6.46 -0.31 18.47
CA GLN A 130 -5.89 -1.17 17.43
C GLN A 130 -6.23 -2.63 17.73
N LEU A 131 -6.83 -3.32 16.76
CA LEU A 131 -6.93 -4.78 16.77
C LEU A 131 -5.56 -5.37 16.38
N THR A 132 -5.02 -6.25 17.21
CA THR A 132 -3.67 -6.81 17.06
C THR A 132 -3.69 -8.34 17.06
N GLY A 133 -3.04 -8.97 16.08
CA GLY A 133 -2.67 -10.39 16.09
C GLY A 133 -3.82 -11.42 16.08
N SER A 134 -5.08 -10.99 16.08
CA SER A 134 -6.24 -11.88 16.09
C SER A 134 -7.51 -11.14 15.68
N SER A 135 -8.57 -11.88 15.33
CA SER A 135 -9.90 -11.32 15.13
C SER A 135 -10.58 -11.05 16.47
N ALA A 136 -11.59 -10.18 16.45
CA ALA A 136 -12.45 -9.94 17.61
C ALA A 136 -13.92 -10.10 17.22
N LYS A 137 -14.75 -10.49 18.20
CA LYS A 137 -16.19 -10.68 18.03
C LYS A 137 -16.96 -9.79 18.99
N ILE A 138 -17.93 -9.06 18.47
CA ILE A 138 -18.91 -8.28 19.24
C ILE A 138 -20.29 -8.83 18.92
N LEU A 139 -21.00 -9.34 19.91
CA LEU A 139 -22.26 -10.08 19.71
C LEU A 139 -23.43 -9.14 19.39
N THR A 140 -23.54 -8.01 20.09
CA THR A 140 -24.76 -7.19 20.05
C THR A 140 -24.50 -5.77 19.61
N GLU A 141 -23.57 -5.05 20.24
CA GLU A 141 -23.39 -3.62 19.99
C GLU A 141 -21.93 -3.16 20.08
N LEU A 142 -21.48 -2.46 19.02
CA LEU A 142 -20.29 -1.62 19.03
C LEU A 142 -20.71 -0.15 19.05
N ARG A 143 -20.33 0.59 20.08
CA ARG A 143 -20.58 2.04 20.18
C ARG A 143 -19.27 2.81 20.01
N LEU A 144 -19.22 3.73 19.05
CA LEU A 144 -18.09 4.63 18.83
C LEU A 144 -18.41 6.01 19.40
N THR A 145 -17.88 6.33 20.57
CA THR A 145 -18.08 7.63 21.23
C THR A 145 -16.89 8.57 21.08
N ASN A 146 -15.67 8.04 20.96
CA ASN A 146 -14.49 8.85 20.66
C ASN A 146 -13.35 8.01 20.05
N GLY A 147 -12.73 8.51 18.99
CA GLY A 147 -11.58 7.91 18.30
C GLY A 147 -11.90 6.85 17.24
N LEU A 148 -10.82 6.35 16.64
CA LEU A 148 -10.84 5.42 15.51
C LEU A 148 -10.52 3.99 15.97
N PHE A 149 -11.15 3.00 15.32
CA PHE A 149 -10.86 1.59 15.55
C PHE A 149 -10.07 1.03 14.36
N TYR A 150 -8.76 0.82 14.53
CA TYR A 150 -7.86 0.31 13.51
C TYR A 150 -7.90 -1.22 13.45
N LEU A 151 -8.21 -1.77 12.28
CA LEU A 151 -8.31 -3.23 12.08
C LEU A 151 -6.98 -3.88 11.68
N GLY A 152 -6.07 -3.12 11.06
CA GLY A 152 -4.82 -3.67 10.52
C GLY A 152 -5.11 -4.74 9.47
N ASN A 153 -4.60 -5.95 9.66
CA ASN A 153 -4.87 -7.12 8.83
C ASN A 153 -5.89 -8.11 9.46
N ASN A 154 -6.60 -7.69 10.51
CA ASN A 154 -7.49 -8.55 11.29
C ASN A 154 -8.96 -8.37 10.88
N ILE A 155 -9.83 -9.25 11.38
CA ILE A 155 -11.27 -9.19 11.14
C ILE A 155 -11.98 -8.77 12.43
N LEU A 156 -12.86 -7.77 12.34
CA LEU A 156 -13.84 -7.52 13.38
C LEU A 156 -15.17 -8.11 12.94
N VAL A 157 -15.72 -9.02 13.74
CA VAL A 157 -17.01 -9.63 13.51
C VAL A 157 -18.04 -8.97 14.44
N VAL A 158 -19.12 -8.43 13.89
CA VAL A 158 -20.22 -7.83 14.66
C VAL A 158 -21.53 -8.54 14.31
N GLY A 159 -22.27 -8.93 15.34
CA GLY A 159 -23.56 -9.63 15.21
C GLY A 159 -23.58 -10.99 15.89
N ASN A 160 -24.76 -11.60 15.96
CA ASN A 160 -24.96 -12.97 16.43
C ASN A 160 -26.26 -13.52 15.84
N ASN A 161 -26.19 -14.17 14.67
CA ASN A 161 -27.36 -14.53 13.85
C ASN A 161 -28.23 -13.32 13.44
N ASN A 162 -27.64 -12.13 13.43
CA ASN A 162 -28.19 -10.86 12.93
C ASN A 162 -26.99 -9.90 12.82
N PRO A 163 -27.11 -8.75 12.13
CA PRO A 163 -25.94 -7.89 11.90
C PRO A 163 -25.42 -7.19 13.15
N GLY A 164 -26.10 -7.25 14.30
CA GLY A 164 -25.79 -6.43 15.46
C GLY A 164 -25.90 -4.94 15.17
N ILE A 165 -25.52 -4.11 16.13
CA ILE A 165 -25.60 -2.64 16.04
C ILE A 165 -24.18 -2.07 16.04
N ILE A 166 -23.92 -1.14 15.12
CA ILE A 166 -22.78 -0.22 15.23
C ILE A 166 -23.35 1.19 15.35
N ALA A 167 -23.04 1.90 16.43
CA ALA A 167 -23.64 3.19 16.75
C ALA A 167 -22.58 4.30 16.92
N GLY A 168 -22.99 5.55 16.73
CA GLY A 168 -22.16 6.73 16.98
C GLY A 168 -21.09 7.00 15.90
N TYR A 169 -21.11 6.28 14.79
CA TYR A 169 -20.13 6.43 13.73
C TYR A 169 -20.36 7.69 12.87
N ASP A 170 -19.27 8.36 12.52
CA ASP A 170 -19.21 9.50 11.60
C ASP A 170 -17.78 9.68 11.04
N ALA A 171 -17.51 10.80 10.37
CA ALA A 171 -16.20 11.09 9.80
C ALA A 171 -15.03 11.23 10.81
N SER A 172 -15.32 11.29 12.11
CA SER A 172 -14.33 11.33 13.20
C SER A 172 -14.27 10.02 14.00
N ARG A 173 -15.23 9.11 13.82
CA ARG A 173 -15.41 7.89 14.60
C ARG A 173 -15.84 6.74 13.71
N TYR A 174 -14.90 5.91 13.29
CA TYR A 174 -15.16 4.80 12.37
C TYR A 174 -14.04 3.76 12.45
N LEU A 175 -14.19 2.68 11.68
CA LEU A 175 -13.21 1.60 11.62
C LEU A 175 -12.23 1.83 10.45
N VAL A 176 -10.94 1.90 10.75
CA VAL A 176 -9.90 2.06 9.73
C VAL A 176 -9.43 0.68 9.26
N THR A 177 -9.59 0.40 7.96
CA THR A 177 -9.15 -0.86 7.33
C THR A 177 -7.63 -0.84 7.09
N GLY A 178 -7.05 -1.94 6.60
CA GLY A 178 -5.61 -2.06 6.40
C GLY A 178 -5.08 -1.45 5.10
N ASN A 179 -5.90 -0.70 4.37
CA ASN A 179 -5.60 -0.03 3.10
C ASN A 179 -4.97 -0.92 2.02
N LEU A 180 -5.26 -2.22 2.04
CA LEU A 180 -4.84 -3.21 1.05
C LEU A 180 -5.96 -4.25 0.91
N PRO A 181 -6.09 -4.93 -0.25
CA PRO A 181 -7.04 -6.03 -0.40
C PRO A 181 -6.84 -7.10 0.67
N GLY A 182 -7.92 -7.57 1.27
CA GLY A 182 -7.93 -8.58 2.33
C GLY A 182 -7.46 -8.09 3.71
N ASN A 183 -6.95 -6.86 3.83
CA ASN A 183 -6.46 -6.35 5.10
C ASN A 183 -7.52 -5.50 5.82
N GLY A 184 -7.92 -5.95 7.00
CA GLY A 184 -8.77 -5.16 7.89
C GLY A 184 -10.22 -5.21 7.40
N LEU A 185 -10.95 -6.24 7.81
CA LEU A 185 -12.31 -6.50 7.33
C LEU A 185 -13.30 -6.34 8.48
N LEU A 186 -14.42 -5.68 8.20
CA LEU A 186 -15.59 -5.67 9.07
C LEU A 186 -16.59 -6.70 8.54
N LEU A 187 -16.91 -7.71 9.33
CA LEU A 187 -17.91 -8.74 9.05
C LEU A 187 -19.18 -8.46 9.86
N ARG A 188 -20.34 -8.51 9.19
CA ARG A 188 -21.67 -8.39 9.76
C ARG A 188 -22.46 -9.67 9.48
N GLU A 189 -22.97 -10.32 10.51
CA GLU A 189 -23.62 -11.62 10.36
C GLU A 189 -25.08 -11.53 9.93
N ASN A 190 -25.55 -12.53 9.19
CA ASN A 190 -26.96 -12.80 8.88
C ASN A 190 -27.78 -11.56 8.48
N ILE A 191 -27.30 -10.75 7.54
CA ILE A 191 -28.03 -9.63 6.97
C ILE A 191 -29.17 -10.16 6.11
N THR A 192 -30.40 -9.83 6.50
CA THR A 192 -31.65 -10.18 5.82
C THR A 192 -32.29 -8.95 5.17
N GLN A 193 -33.34 -9.17 4.38
CA GLN A 193 -34.17 -8.11 3.82
C GLN A 193 -34.79 -7.20 4.89
N SER A 194 -35.17 -7.73 6.07
CA SER A 194 -35.81 -6.95 7.13
C SER A 194 -34.87 -5.97 7.84
N ASP A 195 -33.55 -6.13 7.69
CA ASP A 195 -32.56 -5.25 8.33
C ASP A 195 -32.41 -3.89 7.62
N GLY A 196 -32.97 -3.75 6.40
CA GLY A 196 -32.84 -2.54 5.60
C GLY A 196 -31.40 -2.28 5.16
N ILE A 197 -30.96 -1.01 5.24
CA ILE A 197 -29.59 -0.61 4.89
C ILE A 197 -28.66 -0.87 6.08
N VAL A 198 -27.83 -1.90 5.98
CA VAL A 198 -26.80 -2.20 6.98
C VAL A 198 -25.49 -1.55 6.57
N VAL A 199 -25.09 -0.51 7.32
CA VAL A 199 -23.87 0.26 7.07
C VAL A 199 -22.64 -0.44 7.64
N PHE A 200 -21.57 -0.42 6.87
CA PHE A 200 -20.20 -0.76 7.26
C PHE A 200 -19.43 0.56 7.44
N PRO A 201 -19.33 1.10 8.66
CA PRO A 201 -18.70 2.40 8.91
C PRO A 201 -17.17 2.28 8.88
N ILE A 202 -16.64 2.08 7.67
CA ILE A 202 -15.22 1.87 7.40
C ILE A 202 -14.59 3.04 6.66
N GLY A 203 -13.27 3.15 6.73
CA GLY A 203 -12.48 4.08 5.93
C GLY A 203 -11.09 3.52 5.65
N SER A 204 -10.52 3.89 4.50
CA SER A 204 -9.23 3.33 4.05
C SER A 204 -8.04 3.84 4.86
N THR A 205 -8.16 5.04 5.40
CA THR A 205 -7.14 5.70 6.24
C THR A 205 -7.82 6.50 7.36
N PRO A 206 -7.06 7.04 8.34
CA PRO A 206 -7.61 7.81 9.46
C PRO A 206 -8.29 9.14 9.09
N ASN A 207 -8.16 9.58 7.84
CA ASN A 207 -8.77 10.81 7.33
C ASN A 207 -9.75 10.56 6.17
N ALA A 208 -10.07 9.30 5.87
CA ALA A 208 -10.86 8.90 4.71
C ALA A 208 -12.07 8.05 5.13
N TYR A 209 -13.07 8.68 5.74
CA TYR A 209 -14.33 8.01 6.06
C TYR A 209 -15.14 7.72 4.79
N THR A 210 -15.04 6.49 4.29
CA THR A 210 -15.60 6.04 3.01
C THR A 210 -16.42 4.76 3.18
N PRO A 211 -17.52 4.82 3.94
CA PRO A 211 -18.30 3.65 4.29
C PRO A 211 -18.98 3.03 3.07
N GLY A 212 -19.31 1.76 3.17
CA GLY A 212 -20.27 1.12 2.28
C GLY A 212 -21.47 0.61 3.06
N ALA A 213 -22.52 0.18 2.37
CA ALA A 213 -23.68 -0.46 2.98
C ALA A 213 -24.27 -1.52 2.07
N VAL A 214 -24.96 -2.48 2.69
CA VAL A 214 -25.68 -3.55 2.01
C VAL A 214 -27.14 -3.47 2.40
N HIS A 215 -28.04 -3.57 1.42
CA HIS A 215 -29.45 -3.88 1.65
C HIS A 215 -29.77 -5.17 0.88
N SER A 216 -29.92 -6.27 1.61
CA SER A 216 -30.18 -7.60 1.06
C SER A 216 -31.62 -7.69 0.52
N ALA A 217 -31.83 -8.37 -0.60
CA ALA A 217 -33.17 -8.65 -1.10
C ALA A 217 -33.74 -9.99 -0.58
N THR A 218 -32.94 -10.80 0.12
CA THR A 218 -33.34 -12.16 0.56
C THR A 218 -33.70 -12.22 2.04
N THR A 219 -34.70 -13.03 2.38
CA THR A 219 -35.11 -13.34 3.76
C THR A 219 -34.26 -14.43 4.41
N LEU A 220 -33.45 -15.18 3.63
CA LEU A 220 -32.64 -16.29 4.13
C LEU A 220 -31.44 -15.83 4.98
N GLY A 221 -31.00 -14.58 4.78
CA GLY A 221 -29.84 -14.01 5.46
C GLY A 221 -28.50 -14.48 4.90
N ASP A 222 -27.46 -13.66 5.04
CA ASP A 222 -26.07 -14.06 4.82
C ASP A 222 -25.10 -13.18 5.61
N ASP A 223 -23.90 -13.68 5.83
CA ASP A 223 -22.81 -12.91 6.41
C ASP A 223 -22.09 -12.16 5.30
N TYR A 224 -22.01 -10.85 5.48
CA TYR A 224 -21.28 -9.97 4.58
C TYR A 224 -20.05 -9.44 5.30
N TYR A 225 -18.96 -9.30 4.56
CA TYR A 225 -17.83 -8.53 5.03
C TYR A 225 -17.45 -7.45 4.03
N MET A 226 -16.86 -6.39 4.55
CA MET A 226 -16.41 -5.27 3.75
C MET A 226 -15.06 -4.72 4.21
N GLY A 227 -14.24 -4.37 3.23
CA GLY A 227 -13.02 -3.59 3.37
C GLY A 227 -12.99 -2.47 2.33
N VAL A 228 -12.08 -1.52 2.49
CA VAL A 228 -11.84 -0.45 1.52
C VAL A 228 -10.36 -0.10 1.49
N PHE A 229 -9.84 0.25 0.31
CA PHE A 229 -8.46 0.67 0.13
C PHE A 229 -8.30 1.69 -1.01
N ASP A 230 -7.18 2.39 -1.01
CA ASP A 230 -6.80 3.44 -1.95
C ASP A 230 -6.04 2.83 -3.14
N SER A 231 -6.76 2.40 -4.17
CA SER A 231 -6.19 2.08 -5.48
C SER A 231 -7.32 1.79 -6.45
N VAL A 232 -7.26 2.40 -7.64
CA VAL A 232 -8.10 1.98 -8.77
C VAL A 232 -7.23 1.80 -10.00
N LYS A 233 -6.87 0.55 -10.27
CA LYS A 233 -6.09 0.17 -11.46
C LYS A 233 -6.85 -0.86 -12.30
N ALA A 234 -6.41 -1.05 -13.54
CA ALA A 234 -7.03 -1.97 -14.50
C ALA A 234 -7.32 -3.36 -13.92
N ASN A 235 -6.39 -3.90 -13.12
CA ASN A 235 -6.50 -5.19 -12.43
C ASN A 235 -6.51 -5.00 -10.92
N VAL A 236 -7.36 -4.09 -10.42
CA VAL A 236 -7.56 -3.74 -9.00
C VAL A 236 -6.34 -3.06 -8.34
N THR A 237 -5.21 -3.76 -8.24
CA THR A 237 -3.95 -3.28 -7.63
C THR A 237 -2.78 -3.19 -8.60
N SER A 238 -2.95 -3.68 -9.84
CA SER A 238 -1.93 -3.65 -10.90
C SER A 238 -2.47 -3.20 -12.24
N GLY A 239 -1.57 -2.92 -13.19
CA GLY A 239 -1.92 -2.38 -14.51
C GLY A 239 -2.05 -0.86 -14.53
N GLU A 240 -2.72 -0.35 -15.56
CA GLU A 240 -2.94 1.09 -15.75
C GLU A 240 -3.68 1.72 -14.57
N ASN A 241 -3.26 2.93 -14.17
CA ASN A 241 -3.99 3.74 -13.20
C ASN A 241 -5.24 4.34 -13.85
N LEU A 242 -6.41 4.14 -13.22
CA LEU A 242 -7.70 4.62 -13.72
C LEU A 242 -8.30 5.73 -12.84
N GLN A 243 -7.52 6.21 -11.85
CA GLN A 243 -7.96 7.14 -10.80
C GLN A 243 -8.66 8.39 -11.34
N ASP A 244 -8.18 9.00 -12.42
CA ASP A 244 -8.75 10.26 -12.89
C ASP A 244 -10.21 10.13 -13.33
N SER A 245 -10.59 8.95 -13.82
CA SER A 245 -11.96 8.63 -14.24
C SER A 245 -12.79 7.97 -13.14
N SER A 246 -12.22 7.79 -11.95
CA SER A 246 -12.82 7.09 -10.83
C SER A 246 -12.77 7.91 -9.54
N VAL A 247 -13.28 7.33 -8.46
CA VAL A 247 -12.89 7.72 -7.11
C VAL A 247 -11.67 6.91 -6.71
N ASN A 248 -10.73 7.45 -5.94
CA ASN A 248 -9.55 6.72 -5.46
C ASN A 248 -9.90 5.81 -4.27
N LYS A 249 -10.90 4.95 -4.46
CA LYS A 249 -11.40 3.99 -3.49
C LYS A 249 -11.85 2.73 -4.22
N THR A 250 -11.41 1.60 -3.71
CA THR A 250 -11.95 0.28 -4.06
C THR A 250 -12.51 -0.36 -2.81
N TRP A 251 -13.78 -0.74 -2.86
CA TRP A 251 -14.44 -1.51 -1.82
C TRP A 251 -14.32 -2.99 -2.14
N GLU A 252 -13.85 -3.75 -1.16
CA GLU A 252 -13.93 -5.21 -1.17
C GLU A 252 -15.21 -5.61 -0.44
N VAL A 253 -16.03 -6.44 -1.08
CA VAL A 253 -17.28 -6.96 -0.52
C VAL A 253 -17.29 -8.46 -0.72
N GLY A 254 -17.59 -9.23 0.31
CA GLY A 254 -17.75 -10.68 0.20
C GLY A 254 -18.94 -11.22 0.97
N LYS A 255 -19.45 -12.36 0.50
CA LYS A 255 -20.47 -13.19 1.15
C LYS A 255 -19.86 -14.53 1.58
N ILE A 256 -20.27 -15.04 2.74
CA ILE A 256 -19.70 -16.28 3.30
C ILE A 256 -20.56 -17.49 2.97
N ASN A 257 -21.87 -17.44 3.25
CA ASN A 257 -22.71 -18.64 3.22
C ASN A 257 -23.29 -18.89 1.82
N ARG A 258 -23.59 -17.84 1.05
CA ARG A 258 -24.25 -17.92 -0.27
C ARG A 258 -23.55 -16.99 -1.28
N PRO A 259 -22.24 -17.18 -1.55
CA PRO A 259 -21.52 -16.40 -2.54
C PRO A 259 -22.14 -16.57 -3.94
N ASP A 260 -22.11 -15.50 -4.73
CA ASP A 260 -22.62 -15.46 -6.11
C ASP A 260 -24.12 -15.80 -6.22
N MET A 261 -24.86 -15.61 -5.12
CA MET A 261 -26.30 -15.80 -5.03
C MET A 261 -26.98 -14.53 -4.53
N ASP A 262 -28.28 -14.45 -4.77
CA ASP A 262 -29.19 -13.39 -4.33
C ASP A 262 -28.93 -12.01 -4.95
N GLU A 263 -29.96 -11.18 -4.82
CA GLU A 263 -29.91 -9.77 -5.15
C GLU A 263 -29.60 -8.94 -3.89
N ALA A 264 -28.82 -7.88 -4.06
CA ALA A 264 -28.55 -6.89 -3.01
C ALA A 264 -28.32 -5.50 -3.62
N LEU A 265 -28.65 -4.45 -2.87
CA LEU A 265 -28.21 -3.08 -3.16
C LEU A 265 -26.93 -2.80 -2.38
N LEU A 266 -25.87 -2.46 -3.12
CA LEU A 266 -24.60 -1.98 -2.56
C LEU A 266 -24.57 -0.45 -2.62
N TYR A 267 -24.30 0.19 -1.50
CA TYR A 267 -24.11 1.64 -1.40
C TYR A 267 -22.64 1.90 -1.10
N PHE A 268 -22.06 2.89 -1.78
CA PHE A 268 -20.68 3.32 -1.52
C PHE A 268 -20.63 4.82 -1.35
N GLN A 269 -19.96 5.28 -0.30
CA GLN A 269 -19.75 6.69 0.00
C GLN A 269 -18.26 7.01 -0.10
N HIS A 270 -17.95 8.11 -0.78
CA HIS A 270 -16.58 8.61 -0.98
C HIS A 270 -16.47 10.06 -0.57
N LEU A 271 -15.29 10.54 -0.22
CA LEU A 271 -15.06 11.97 -0.04
C LEU A 271 -14.89 12.63 -1.41
N VAL A 272 -15.30 13.90 -1.52
CA VAL A 272 -15.08 14.70 -2.73
C VAL A 272 -13.59 14.79 -3.08
N GLY A 273 -12.72 14.82 -2.07
CA GLY A 273 -11.27 14.82 -2.26
C GLY A 273 -10.69 13.51 -2.82
N ASP A 274 -11.48 12.43 -2.85
CA ASP A 274 -11.07 11.17 -3.47
C ASP A 274 -11.38 11.12 -4.98
N GLU A 275 -12.12 12.09 -5.51
CA GLU A 275 -12.53 12.11 -6.91
C GLU A 275 -11.36 12.42 -7.85
N GLY A 276 -11.19 11.61 -8.89
CA GLY A 276 -10.34 11.96 -10.02
C GLY A 276 -10.88 13.17 -10.78
N SER A 277 -9.99 13.85 -11.52
CA SER A 277 -10.32 15.09 -12.24
C SER A 277 -11.50 14.94 -13.21
N VAL A 278 -11.57 13.84 -13.95
CA VAL A 278 -12.66 13.56 -14.89
C VAL A 278 -13.92 13.08 -14.17
N PHE A 279 -13.78 12.32 -13.09
CA PHE A 279 -14.92 11.95 -12.25
C PHE A 279 -15.62 13.20 -11.69
N ALA A 280 -14.84 14.13 -11.12
CA ALA A 280 -15.36 15.37 -10.55
C ALA A 280 -16.06 16.25 -11.59
N ALA A 281 -15.53 16.30 -12.81
CA ALA A 281 -16.13 17.05 -13.92
C ALA A 281 -17.43 16.42 -14.47
N ARG A 282 -17.70 15.13 -14.18
CA ARG A 282 -18.79 14.37 -14.82
C ARG A 282 -19.67 13.62 -13.82
N ARG A 283 -19.96 14.25 -12.68
CA ARG A 283 -20.79 13.64 -11.64
C ARG A 283 -22.17 13.16 -12.10
N SER A 284 -22.73 13.75 -13.15
CA SER A 284 -24.02 13.34 -13.73
C SER A 284 -24.01 12.01 -14.49
N SER A 285 -22.84 11.39 -14.68
CA SER A 285 -22.67 10.18 -15.49
C SER A 285 -21.98 9.04 -14.73
N ILE A 286 -22.05 9.05 -13.40
CA ILE A 286 -21.36 8.08 -12.55
C ILE A 286 -22.04 6.71 -12.58
N TYR A 287 -21.28 5.64 -12.39
CA TYR A 287 -21.80 4.31 -12.10
C TYR A 287 -20.86 3.54 -11.18
N ILE A 288 -21.40 2.57 -10.43
CA ILE A 288 -20.59 1.62 -9.66
C ILE A 288 -20.19 0.46 -10.57
N SER A 289 -18.90 0.19 -10.64
CA SER A 289 -18.32 -0.90 -11.43
C SER A 289 -17.86 -2.04 -10.53
N HIS A 290 -17.95 -3.25 -11.06
CA HIS A 290 -17.50 -4.50 -10.47
C HIS A 290 -16.35 -5.07 -11.30
N TYR A 291 -15.28 -5.51 -10.64
CA TYR A 291 -14.18 -6.21 -11.31
C TYR A 291 -14.54 -7.69 -11.52
N ASN A 292 -14.69 -8.10 -12.78
CA ASN A 292 -15.14 -9.47 -13.13
C ASN A 292 -13.99 -10.49 -13.27
N GLY A 293 -12.81 -10.19 -12.74
CA GLY A 293 -11.61 -11.03 -12.89
C GLY A 293 -10.72 -10.64 -14.07
N THR A 294 -11.26 -9.94 -15.08
CA THR A 294 -10.48 -9.47 -16.23
C THR A 294 -10.53 -7.96 -16.39
N ASN A 295 -11.71 -7.35 -16.21
CA ASN A 295 -11.90 -5.91 -16.36
C ASN A 295 -12.93 -5.40 -15.35
N TRP A 296 -12.93 -4.09 -15.16
CA TRP A 296 -14.04 -3.36 -14.56
C TRP A 296 -15.22 -3.32 -15.52
N ASP A 297 -16.40 -3.75 -15.07
CA ASP A 297 -17.61 -3.69 -15.88
C ASP A 297 -18.13 -2.25 -16.06
N SER A 298 -18.93 -2.04 -17.09
CA SER A 298 -19.65 -0.78 -17.30
C SER A 298 -21.13 -1.04 -17.12
N THR A 299 -21.81 -0.16 -16.38
CA THR A 299 -23.25 -0.27 -16.12
C THR A 299 -23.97 1.01 -16.50
N THR A 300 -25.29 1.02 -16.31
CA THR A 300 -26.11 2.19 -16.58
C THR A 300 -25.65 3.38 -15.75
N GLN A 301 -25.54 4.54 -16.41
CA GLN A 301 -25.23 5.78 -15.73
C GLN A 301 -26.31 6.10 -14.70
N GLN A 302 -25.86 6.56 -13.55
CA GLN A 302 -26.66 6.93 -12.39
C GLN A 302 -26.68 8.45 -12.27
N ALA A 303 -27.63 8.96 -11.49
CA ALA A 303 -27.66 10.36 -11.11
C ALA A 303 -26.40 10.77 -10.32
N ALA A 304 -26.19 12.07 -10.21
CA ALA A 304 -25.12 12.63 -9.39
C ALA A 304 -25.16 12.09 -7.95
N PRO A 305 -24.00 11.97 -7.27
CA PRO A 305 -23.94 11.39 -5.95
C PRO A 305 -24.79 12.21 -4.99
N THR A 306 -25.62 11.51 -4.21
CA THR A 306 -26.37 12.14 -3.12
C THR A 306 -25.42 12.47 -1.96
N THR A 307 -25.72 13.50 -1.17
CA THR A 307 -24.89 13.88 -0.02
C THR A 307 -24.67 12.70 0.94
N GLY A 308 -23.46 12.60 1.52
CA GLY A 308 -23.00 11.48 2.35
C GLY A 308 -23.89 11.14 3.55
N PHE A 309 -24.87 10.25 3.37
CA PHE A 309 -25.85 9.87 4.40
C PHE A 309 -25.51 8.59 5.17
N LEU A 310 -24.44 7.86 4.81
CA LEU A 310 -24.04 6.63 5.49
C LEU A 310 -23.29 6.97 6.79
N THR A 311 -23.92 7.73 7.69
CA THR A 311 -23.39 8.16 8.99
C THR A 311 -24.52 8.19 10.02
N THR A 312 -24.21 8.10 11.32
CA THR A 312 -25.20 8.34 12.38
C THR A 312 -25.37 9.82 12.74
N GLY A 313 -24.48 10.69 12.24
CA GLY A 313 -24.53 12.13 12.44
C GLY A 313 -25.26 12.87 11.31
N ALA A 314 -24.97 14.17 11.18
CA ALA A 314 -25.46 14.95 10.05
C ALA A 314 -24.85 14.47 8.72
N PRO A 315 -25.59 14.50 7.59
CA PRO A 315 -25.05 14.15 6.29
C PRO A 315 -23.78 14.94 5.95
N LEU A 316 -22.79 14.27 5.38
CA LEU A 316 -21.49 14.83 5.03
C LEU A 316 -21.56 15.56 3.68
N THR A 317 -21.48 16.89 3.71
CA THR A 317 -21.60 17.76 2.53
C THR A 317 -20.43 17.62 1.56
N ASN A 318 -19.25 17.23 2.05
CA ASN A 318 -18.05 16.96 1.26
C ASN A 318 -17.94 15.49 0.82
N SER A 319 -19.07 14.80 0.69
CA SER A 319 -19.13 13.37 0.38
C SER A 319 -20.31 13.02 -0.52
N GLY A 320 -20.15 11.96 -1.33
CA GLY A 320 -21.15 11.49 -2.27
C GLY A 320 -21.47 9.99 -2.14
N VAL A 321 -22.75 9.63 -2.15
CA VAL A 321 -23.27 8.24 -2.14
C VAL A 321 -23.90 7.91 -3.48
N ASN A 322 -23.55 6.74 -4.00
CA ASN A 322 -24.23 6.08 -5.10
C ASN A 322 -24.54 4.65 -4.68
N TYR A 323 -25.47 4.00 -5.36
CA TYR A 323 -25.84 2.62 -5.08
C TYR A 323 -26.03 1.81 -6.35
N ARG A 324 -25.76 0.52 -6.32
CA ARG A 324 -25.96 -0.39 -7.45
C ARG A 324 -26.69 -1.63 -6.98
N LEU A 325 -27.71 -2.00 -7.74
CA LEU A 325 -28.32 -3.32 -7.65
C LEU A 325 -27.36 -4.34 -8.24
N VAL A 326 -27.01 -5.35 -7.47
CA VAL A 326 -26.19 -6.49 -7.91
C VAL A 326 -26.99 -7.76 -7.76
N ASN A 327 -26.93 -8.63 -8.75
CA ASN A 327 -27.60 -9.92 -8.76
C ASN A 327 -26.55 -10.99 -8.99
N SER A 328 -26.30 -11.83 -7.98
CA SER A 328 -25.29 -12.91 -8.06
C SER A 328 -23.87 -12.43 -8.40
N LEU A 329 -23.49 -11.20 -8.00
CA LEU A 329 -22.14 -10.64 -8.24
C LEU A 329 -21.29 -10.49 -6.95
N ILE A 330 -21.85 -10.78 -5.78
CA ILE A 330 -21.10 -10.75 -4.52
C ILE A 330 -20.61 -12.16 -4.23
N GLY A 331 -19.40 -12.45 -4.67
CA GLY A 331 -18.74 -13.72 -4.44
C GLY A 331 -18.11 -13.79 -3.06
N ARG A 332 -17.15 -14.71 -2.91
CA ARG A 332 -16.37 -14.81 -1.67
C ARG A 332 -15.51 -13.58 -1.41
N SER A 333 -15.06 -12.89 -2.45
CA SER A 333 -14.37 -11.59 -2.42
C SER A 333 -14.58 -10.94 -3.80
N SER A 334 -15.24 -9.78 -3.81
CA SER A 334 -15.59 -9.02 -5.01
C SER A 334 -15.15 -7.57 -4.84
N PHE A 335 -14.62 -6.95 -5.90
CA PHE A 335 -14.10 -5.58 -5.86
C PHE A 335 -15.01 -4.63 -6.63
N TYR A 336 -15.29 -3.48 -6.00
CA TYR A 336 -16.15 -2.45 -6.54
C TYR A 336 -15.47 -1.08 -6.47
N THR A 337 -15.71 -0.24 -7.47
CA THR A 337 -15.33 1.18 -7.45
C THR A 337 -16.39 2.01 -8.17
N LYS A 338 -16.20 3.32 -8.25
CA LYS A 338 -17.07 4.22 -9.02
C LYS A 338 -16.30 4.79 -10.19
N PHE A 339 -16.90 4.73 -11.38
CA PHE A 339 -16.40 5.39 -12.58
C PHE A 339 -17.45 6.39 -13.09
N THR A 340 -17.06 7.20 -14.08
CA THR A 340 -17.99 7.99 -14.90
C THR A 340 -18.05 7.49 -16.35
N GLY A 341 -19.23 7.57 -16.97
CA GLY A 341 -19.60 7.01 -18.28
C GLY A 341 -19.00 7.69 -19.53
N VAL A 342 -19.11 6.95 -20.64
CA VAL A 342 -18.21 6.90 -21.81
C VAL A 342 -18.39 8.00 -22.88
N ASN A 343 -17.39 8.87 -22.99
CA ASN A 343 -16.58 8.94 -24.21
C ASN A 343 -15.14 8.75 -23.72
N ARG A 344 -14.49 7.65 -24.13
CA ARG A 344 -13.03 7.61 -24.14
C ARG A 344 -12.58 8.78 -25.03
N PRO A 345 -11.63 9.59 -24.59
CA PRO A 345 -10.44 9.14 -23.90
C PRO A 345 -10.69 9.10 -22.39
N LEU A 346 -9.92 8.27 -21.68
CA LEU A 346 -9.56 8.63 -20.31
C LEU A 346 -9.09 10.11 -20.34
N PRO A 347 -8.94 10.85 -19.24
CA PRO A 347 -7.90 11.88 -19.26
C PRO A 347 -6.59 11.12 -19.49
N VAL A 348 -6.33 10.84 -20.74
CA VAL A 348 -5.13 10.25 -21.22
C VAL A 348 -4.22 11.45 -21.21
N GLU A 349 -3.53 11.69 -20.11
CA GLU A 349 -2.46 12.67 -20.17
C GLU A 349 -1.37 12.13 -21.11
N THR A 350 -0.66 13.03 -21.77
CA THR A 350 0.46 12.64 -22.62
C THR A 350 1.49 11.88 -21.78
N LYS A 351 1.66 10.59 -22.04
CA LYS A 351 2.68 9.76 -21.35
C LYS A 351 3.96 9.81 -22.16
N ALA A 352 5.03 10.33 -21.58
CA ALA A 352 6.35 10.38 -22.21
C ALA A 352 7.33 9.42 -21.51
N TRP A 353 7.97 8.56 -22.29
CA TRP A 353 9.10 7.75 -21.86
C TRP A 353 10.40 8.40 -22.34
N LEU A 354 11.12 9.03 -21.42
CA LEU A 354 12.38 9.73 -21.69
C LEU A 354 13.59 8.82 -21.46
N ASN A 355 14.57 8.90 -22.36
CA ASN A 355 15.91 8.38 -22.13
C ASN A 355 16.98 9.30 -22.78
N ALA A 356 18.21 9.22 -22.28
CA ALA A 356 19.32 9.98 -22.81
C ALA A 356 20.63 9.20 -22.67
N TYR A 357 21.51 9.31 -23.67
CA TYR A 357 22.83 8.69 -23.61
C TYR A 357 23.87 9.55 -24.32
N ARG A 358 25.09 9.51 -23.79
CA ARG A 358 26.22 10.25 -24.33
C ARG A 358 26.74 9.57 -25.59
N THR A 359 26.80 10.28 -26.71
CA THR A 359 27.29 9.75 -27.99
C THR A 359 28.80 9.90 -28.13
N ASP A 360 29.35 11.01 -27.62
CA ASP A 360 30.78 11.30 -27.57
C ASP A 360 31.10 12.28 -26.42
N TRP A 361 32.32 12.83 -26.38
CA TRP A 361 32.71 13.77 -25.33
C TRP A 361 31.90 15.07 -25.34
N ARG A 362 31.40 15.48 -26.52
CA ARG A 362 30.72 16.75 -26.78
C ARG A 362 29.20 16.62 -26.79
N PHE A 363 28.65 15.47 -27.15
CA PHE A 363 27.20 15.34 -27.38
C PHE A 363 26.49 14.28 -26.52
N VAL A 364 25.26 14.61 -26.13
CA VAL A 364 24.28 13.71 -25.54
C VAL A 364 23.05 13.63 -26.42
N LYS A 365 22.66 12.42 -26.83
CA LYS A 365 21.39 12.20 -27.50
C LYS A 365 20.30 12.04 -26.47
N VAL A 366 19.33 12.96 -26.50
CA VAL A 366 18.12 12.89 -25.69
C VAL A 366 16.99 12.44 -26.60
N TYR A 367 16.24 11.42 -26.20
CA TYR A 367 15.13 10.92 -27.01
C TYR A 367 13.97 10.48 -26.12
N TRP A 368 12.76 10.61 -26.65
CA TRP A 368 11.57 10.17 -25.95
C TRP A 368 10.52 9.63 -26.92
N THR A 369 9.68 8.78 -26.36
CA THR A 369 8.50 8.24 -27.04
C THR A 369 7.26 8.63 -26.25
N THR A 370 6.24 9.10 -26.93
CA THR A 370 4.92 9.36 -26.32
C THR A 370 3.91 8.33 -26.77
N LYS A 371 3.08 7.84 -25.83
CA LYS A 371 1.88 7.06 -26.14
C LYS A 371 0.95 7.01 -24.92
N PRO A 372 -0.24 7.63 -24.96
CA PRO A 372 -0.75 8.48 -26.03
C PRO A 372 -0.23 9.93 -25.93
N GLU A 373 -0.58 10.78 -26.89
CA GLU A 373 -0.57 12.25 -26.77
C GLU A 373 -2.01 12.76 -26.78
N ILE A 374 -2.34 13.69 -25.87
CA ILE A 374 -3.64 14.37 -25.82
C ILE A 374 -3.44 15.85 -25.60
N ASP A 375 -4.08 16.65 -26.45
CA ASP A 375 -3.93 18.11 -26.52
C ASP A 375 -2.47 18.57 -26.41
N GLN A 376 -1.50 17.75 -26.80
CA GLN A 376 -0.09 18.06 -26.58
C GLN A 376 0.38 19.10 -27.58
N ASP A 377 0.90 20.22 -27.10
CA ASP A 377 1.40 21.25 -28.00
C ASP A 377 2.90 21.09 -28.26
N TYR A 378 3.69 21.07 -27.19
CA TYR A 378 5.14 20.93 -27.28
C TYR A 378 5.78 20.36 -26.03
N PHE A 379 7.05 19.98 -26.18
CA PHE A 379 7.92 19.53 -25.11
C PHE A 379 9.06 20.53 -24.97
N VAL A 380 9.39 20.91 -23.74
CA VAL A 380 10.63 21.64 -23.43
C VAL A 380 11.60 20.64 -22.82
N VAL A 381 12.71 20.39 -23.52
CA VAL A 381 13.79 19.56 -23.00
C VAL A 381 14.58 20.40 -22.02
N GLN A 382 14.68 19.93 -20.78
CA GLN A 382 15.39 20.62 -19.72
C GLN A 382 16.60 19.83 -19.26
N ARG A 383 17.68 20.56 -18.94
CA ARG A 383 18.91 20.01 -18.38
C ARG A 383 19.31 20.72 -17.10
N ARG A 384 19.86 19.96 -16.17
CA ARG A 384 20.60 20.46 -15.02
C ARG A 384 21.93 19.72 -14.91
N LEU A 385 23.04 20.43 -14.82
CA LEU A 385 24.34 19.82 -14.52
C LEU A 385 24.42 19.49 -13.01
N SER A 386 25.24 18.52 -12.62
CA SER A 386 25.41 18.15 -11.21
C SER A 386 25.93 19.30 -10.32
N THR A 387 26.46 20.36 -10.94
CA THR A 387 26.96 21.58 -10.27
C THR A 387 25.92 22.70 -10.19
N GLU A 388 24.75 22.54 -10.79
CA GLU A 388 23.68 23.55 -10.87
C GLU A 388 22.52 23.20 -9.93
N SER A 389 21.84 24.22 -9.39
CA SER A 389 20.66 24.03 -8.53
C SER A 389 19.38 23.82 -9.34
N GLU A 390 19.25 24.52 -10.47
CA GLU A 390 18.01 24.60 -11.27
C GLU A 390 18.13 23.94 -12.65
N PHE A 391 16.97 23.62 -13.25
CA PHE A 391 16.88 23.15 -14.63
C PHE A 391 16.84 24.32 -15.60
N HIS A 392 17.60 24.20 -16.69
CA HIS A 392 17.62 25.14 -17.81
C HIS A 392 16.94 24.53 -19.03
N ASN A 393 16.18 25.34 -19.77
CA ASN A 393 15.56 24.95 -21.04
C ASN A 393 16.64 24.84 -22.12
N LEU A 394 16.73 23.69 -22.79
CA LEU A 394 17.64 23.46 -23.90
C LEU A 394 16.99 23.71 -25.25
N ASP A 395 15.82 23.11 -25.46
CA ASP A 395 15.13 23.13 -26.74
C ASP A 395 13.62 22.95 -26.54
N THR A 396 12.84 23.41 -27.50
CA THR A 396 11.39 23.26 -27.55
C THR A 396 10.99 22.49 -28.81
N VAL A 397 10.42 21.31 -28.64
CA VAL A 397 10.03 20.42 -29.74
C VAL A 397 8.52 20.34 -29.81
N ARG A 398 7.94 20.78 -30.93
CA ARG A 398 6.50 20.66 -31.20
C ARG A 398 6.07 19.19 -31.26
N SER A 399 4.86 18.91 -30.78
CA SER A 399 4.22 17.61 -30.98
C SER A 399 4.14 17.27 -32.47
N LYS A 400 4.41 16.00 -32.79
CA LYS A 400 4.19 15.39 -34.11
C LYS A 400 2.75 14.90 -34.29
N ALA A 401 1.93 14.92 -33.23
CA ALA A 401 0.53 14.52 -33.32
C ALA A 401 -0.28 15.62 -34.02
N PRO A 402 -1.03 15.28 -35.09
CA PRO A 402 -1.95 16.21 -35.72
C PRO A 402 -2.97 16.73 -34.70
N GLY A 403 -3.03 18.05 -34.50
CA GLY A 403 -3.93 18.67 -33.52
C GLY A 403 -3.65 18.27 -32.07
N GLY A 404 -2.42 17.86 -31.75
CA GLY A 404 -1.98 17.50 -30.39
C GLY A 404 -2.47 16.15 -29.88
N ASN A 405 -3.11 15.33 -30.73
CA ASN A 405 -3.76 14.09 -30.32
C ASN A 405 -3.24 12.88 -31.12
N SER A 406 -2.71 11.87 -30.45
CA SER A 406 -2.24 10.61 -31.06
C SER A 406 -2.40 9.41 -30.14
N ILE A 407 -3.04 8.35 -30.64
CA ILE A 407 -3.10 7.04 -29.99
C ILE A 407 -1.90 6.15 -30.35
N ASN A 408 -1.13 6.53 -31.37
CA ASN A 408 0.06 5.82 -31.82
C ASN A 408 1.30 6.36 -31.14
N ALA A 409 2.33 5.52 -31.03
CA ALA A 409 3.61 5.94 -30.47
C ALA A 409 4.28 6.96 -31.38
N LEU A 410 4.68 8.11 -30.84
CA LEU A 410 5.45 9.13 -31.55
C LEU A 410 6.83 9.28 -30.93
N ASN A 411 7.86 9.34 -31.77
CA ASN A 411 9.25 9.36 -31.33
C ASN A 411 9.88 10.71 -31.63
N TYR A 412 10.67 11.21 -30.68
CA TYR A 412 11.34 12.50 -30.73
C TYR A 412 12.76 12.35 -30.26
N SER A 413 13.62 13.27 -30.69
CA SER A 413 14.98 13.35 -30.20
C SER A 413 15.59 14.70 -30.47
N ILE A 414 16.51 15.11 -29.60
CA ILE A 414 17.43 16.22 -29.82
C ILE A 414 18.87 15.76 -29.57
N MET A 415 19.82 16.53 -30.08
CA MET A 415 21.24 16.40 -29.75
C MET A 415 21.63 17.59 -28.88
N ASP A 416 21.97 17.31 -27.63
CA ASP A 416 22.46 18.32 -26.69
C ASP A 416 24.00 18.41 -26.78
N GLU A 417 24.51 19.60 -27.08
CA GLU A 417 25.94 19.90 -26.98
C GLU A 417 26.30 20.12 -25.51
N ASN A 418 26.84 19.08 -24.90
CA ASN A 418 27.10 18.99 -23.48
C ASN A 418 28.47 18.35 -23.22
N PRO A 419 29.56 19.14 -23.23
CA PRO A 419 30.90 18.65 -22.90
C PRO A 419 31.13 18.44 -21.40
N HIS A 420 30.08 18.51 -20.55
CA HIS A 420 30.22 18.39 -19.11
C HIS A 420 30.77 17.01 -18.72
N THR A 421 31.81 17.01 -17.88
CA THR A 421 32.51 15.82 -17.41
C THR A 421 31.89 15.21 -16.15
N GLY A 422 31.05 15.96 -15.44
CA GLY A 422 30.19 15.48 -14.34
C GLY A 422 28.87 14.87 -14.83
N ILE A 423 27.91 14.65 -13.93
CA ILE A 423 26.61 14.08 -14.30
C ILE A 423 25.71 15.19 -14.85
N SER A 424 24.99 14.91 -15.93
CA SER A 424 23.92 15.78 -16.43
C SER A 424 22.57 15.10 -16.26
N TYR A 425 21.61 15.83 -15.74
CA TYR A 425 20.24 15.38 -15.53
C TYR A 425 19.34 15.97 -16.61
N TYR A 426 18.46 15.16 -17.18
CA TYR A 426 17.48 15.57 -18.18
C TYR A 426 16.07 15.25 -17.73
N ARG A 427 15.13 16.12 -18.04
CA ARG A 427 13.69 15.88 -17.93
C ARG A 427 12.96 16.59 -19.06
N LEU A 428 11.70 16.25 -19.29
CA LEU A 428 10.80 16.99 -20.16
C LEU A 428 9.82 17.79 -19.31
N LEU A 429 9.56 19.02 -19.74
CA LEU A 429 8.35 19.76 -19.42
C LEU A 429 7.39 19.59 -20.61
N LEU A 430 6.21 19.05 -20.35
CA LEU A 430 5.14 18.82 -21.32
C LEU A 430 4.18 20.00 -21.21
N VAL A 431 3.90 20.67 -22.32
CA VAL A 431 2.92 21.76 -22.38
C VAL A 431 1.82 21.40 -23.36
N ASN A 432 0.58 21.49 -22.89
CA ASN A 432 -0.59 21.20 -23.72
C ASN A 432 -1.14 22.48 -24.39
N LEU A 433 -2.11 22.32 -25.29
CA LEU A 433 -2.77 23.41 -26.04
C LEU A 433 -3.53 24.40 -25.13
N ARG A 434 -3.71 24.08 -23.85
CA ARG A 434 -4.30 24.95 -22.81
C ARG A 434 -3.23 25.62 -21.94
N ASN A 435 -1.94 25.47 -22.25
CA ASN A 435 -0.79 25.93 -21.46
C ASN A 435 -0.68 25.29 -20.06
N GLU A 436 -1.25 24.10 -19.86
CA GLU A 436 -1.06 23.32 -18.64
C GLU A 436 0.27 22.55 -18.74
N GLU A 437 0.99 22.49 -17.61
CA GLU A 437 2.35 21.97 -17.52
C GLU A 437 2.43 20.64 -16.74
N ALA A 438 3.17 19.67 -17.27
CA ALA A 438 3.49 18.41 -16.58
C ALA A 438 4.97 18.03 -16.79
N TYR A 439 5.54 17.21 -15.91
CA TYR A 439 6.94 16.79 -16.00
C TYR A 439 7.11 15.29 -16.23
N SER A 440 8.10 14.89 -17.04
CA SER A 440 8.51 13.48 -17.14
C SER A 440 9.35 13.04 -15.95
N ASN A 441 9.67 11.73 -15.91
CA ASN A 441 10.78 11.22 -15.11
C ASN A 441 12.12 11.90 -15.51
N MET A 442 13.08 11.87 -14.60
CA MET A 442 14.43 12.40 -14.81
C MET A 442 15.40 11.29 -15.21
N VAL A 443 16.33 11.57 -16.11
CA VAL A 443 17.38 10.65 -16.56
C VAL A 443 18.76 11.26 -16.31
N ALA A 444 19.66 10.49 -15.71
CA ALA A 444 21.03 10.90 -15.46
C ALA A 444 21.97 10.33 -16.52
N VAL A 445 22.79 11.20 -17.12
CA VAL A 445 23.82 10.85 -18.08
C VAL A 445 25.17 11.20 -17.47
N LYS A 446 26.01 10.19 -17.23
CA LYS A 446 27.37 10.41 -16.76
C LYS A 446 28.18 11.16 -17.81
N GLY A 447 29.02 12.10 -17.35
CA GLY A 447 29.98 12.77 -18.21
C GLY A 447 31.03 11.79 -18.73
N LYS A 448 31.66 12.16 -19.84
CA LYS A 448 32.81 11.44 -20.38
C LYS A 448 34.02 12.36 -20.29
N PRO A 449 34.93 12.17 -19.33
CA PRO A 449 36.16 12.95 -19.24
C PRO A 449 36.99 12.77 -20.51
N GLY A 450 37.40 13.90 -21.09
CA GLY A 450 38.41 13.95 -22.13
C GLY A 450 37.88 13.85 -23.56
N GLY A 451 38.28 14.83 -24.37
CA GLY A 451 38.04 14.91 -25.82
C GLY A 451 38.82 13.85 -26.60
N TYR A 452 38.67 12.59 -26.21
CA TYR A 452 39.35 11.45 -26.78
C TYR A 452 38.38 10.28 -26.97
N GLN A 453 38.69 9.45 -27.95
CA GLN A 453 37.95 8.23 -28.24
C GLN A 453 38.91 7.05 -28.21
N LEU A 454 38.55 6.07 -27.40
CA LEU A 454 39.19 4.77 -27.36
C LEU A 454 38.24 3.81 -28.06
N LEU A 455 38.73 3.10 -29.06
CA LEU A 455 37.97 2.22 -29.94
C LEU A 455 38.61 0.83 -29.96
N LEU A 456 37.78 -0.20 -30.11
CA LEU A 456 38.22 -1.60 -30.16
C LEU A 456 37.34 -2.36 -31.15
N TRP A 457 37.92 -2.88 -32.24
CA TRP A 457 37.16 -3.56 -33.32
C TRP A 457 38.01 -4.56 -34.12
N PRO A 458 37.40 -5.55 -34.80
CA PRO A 458 36.02 -5.97 -34.60
C PRO A 458 35.84 -6.59 -33.21
N ASN A 459 34.63 -6.47 -32.66
CA ASN A 459 34.23 -7.12 -31.44
C ASN A 459 32.79 -7.60 -31.60
N PRO A 460 32.52 -8.92 -31.72
CA PRO A 460 33.47 -10.03 -31.51
C PRO A 460 34.61 -10.12 -32.55
N SER A 461 35.75 -10.70 -32.16
CA SER A 461 36.95 -10.91 -32.99
C SER A 461 37.24 -12.41 -33.14
N THR A 462 37.82 -12.85 -34.26
CA THR A 462 38.36 -14.22 -34.44
C THR A 462 39.81 -14.36 -33.98
N GLY A 463 40.28 -13.41 -33.16
CA GLY A 463 41.60 -13.36 -32.56
C GLY A 463 42.40 -12.11 -32.92
N ARG A 464 42.18 -11.54 -34.12
CA ARG A 464 42.82 -10.29 -34.58
C ARG A 464 41.89 -9.11 -34.37
N PHE A 465 42.38 -8.05 -33.74
CA PHE A 465 41.60 -6.83 -33.50
C PHE A 465 42.50 -5.59 -33.47
N PHE A 466 41.87 -4.43 -33.60
CA PHE A 466 42.50 -3.12 -33.61
C PHE A 466 42.04 -2.34 -32.41
N VAL A 467 42.99 -1.61 -31.83
CA VAL A 467 42.75 -0.59 -30.83
C VAL A 467 43.03 0.77 -31.46
N GLY A 468 42.03 1.64 -31.45
CA GLY A 468 42.12 3.01 -31.95
C GLY A 468 42.12 4.00 -30.79
N ILE A 469 43.00 5.00 -30.88
CA ILE A 469 43.15 6.06 -29.90
C ILE A 469 43.12 7.36 -30.69
N SER A 470 42.12 8.20 -30.43
CA SER A 470 41.97 9.50 -31.07
C SER A 470 41.69 10.59 -30.04
N GLY A 471 42.03 11.83 -30.37
CA GLY A 471 41.83 12.98 -29.49
C GLY A 471 42.90 13.15 -28.41
N ALA A 472 42.57 13.84 -27.32
CA ALA A 472 43.56 14.37 -26.37
C ALA A 472 44.08 13.39 -25.30
N ALA A 473 43.72 12.10 -25.33
CA ALA A 473 44.22 11.13 -24.34
C ALA A 473 45.66 10.74 -24.63
N VAL A 474 46.51 10.86 -23.60
CA VAL A 474 47.83 10.23 -23.60
C VAL A 474 47.70 8.85 -22.97
N VAL A 475 47.50 7.83 -23.80
CA VAL A 475 47.50 6.42 -23.36
C VAL A 475 48.96 5.94 -23.30
N LYS A 476 49.39 5.49 -22.13
CA LYS A 476 50.73 4.94 -21.90
C LYS A 476 50.80 3.47 -22.32
N SER A 477 49.83 2.66 -21.92
CA SER A 477 49.76 1.25 -22.28
C SER A 477 48.33 0.72 -22.33
N ILE A 478 48.14 -0.37 -23.05
CA ILE A 478 46.92 -1.16 -23.11
C ILE A 478 47.18 -2.45 -22.33
N MET A 479 46.34 -2.74 -21.34
CA MET A 479 46.40 -3.96 -20.54
C MET A 479 45.20 -4.85 -20.86
N ILE A 480 45.45 -6.14 -21.09
CA ILE A 480 44.41 -7.13 -21.37
C ILE A 480 44.34 -8.12 -20.21
N TYR A 481 43.14 -8.34 -19.71
CA TYR A 481 42.83 -9.29 -18.64
C TYR A 481 41.84 -10.34 -19.11
N ASP A 482 41.94 -11.56 -18.58
CA ASP A 482 40.87 -12.54 -18.70
C ASP A 482 39.76 -12.31 -17.66
N ILE A 483 38.71 -13.12 -17.70
CA ILE A 483 37.57 -13.04 -16.76
C ILE A 483 37.96 -13.29 -15.30
N MET A 484 39.10 -13.93 -15.04
CA MET A 484 39.60 -14.18 -13.68
C MET A 484 40.51 -13.04 -13.20
N GLY A 485 40.63 -11.95 -13.97
CA GLY A 485 41.48 -10.81 -13.65
C GLY A 485 42.98 -11.07 -13.87
N ARG A 486 43.36 -12.19 -14.50
CA ARG A 486 44.76 -12.47 -14.81
C ARG A 486 45.18 -11.62 -16.00
N ARG A 487 46.31 -10.93 -15.88
CA ARG A 487 46.87 -10.12 -16.97
C ARG A 487 47.43 -11.02 -18.07
N ILE A 488 46.83 -10.95 -19.24
CA ILE A 488 47.16 -11.75 -20.43
C ILE A 488 48.20 -11.06 -21.29
N ARG A 489 48.12 -9.72 -21.42
CA ARG A 489 49.05 -8.95 -22.24
C ARG A 489 49.14 -7.50 -21.76
N GLU A 490 50.29 -6.89 -21.99
CA GLU A 490 50.49 -5.45 -21.91
C GLU A 490 51.16 -4.97 -23.19
N GLU A 491 50.66 -3.87 -23.76
CA GLU A 491 51.18 -3.26 -24.98
C GLU A 491 51.41 -1.76 -24.73
N LYS A 492 52.66 -1.31 -24.76
CA LYS A 492 53.00 0.12 -24.60
C LYS A 492 52.56 0.89 -25.82
N VAL A 493 51.72 1.91 -25.70
CA VAL A 493 51.13 2.58 -26.88
C VAL A 493 52.16 3.43 -27.64
N GLY A 494 52.93 4.26 -26.94
CA GLY A 494 53.85 5.21 -27.57
C GLY A 494 53.10 6.31 -28.34
N GLU A 495 53.59 6.70 -29.52
CA GLU A 495 52.94 7.70 -30.40
C GLU A 495 51.88 7.08 -31.34
N ARG A 496 51.55 5.80 -31.17
CA ARG A 496 50.65 5.07 -32.07
C ARG A 496 49.19 5.40 -31.79
N THR A 497 48.46 5.81 -32.82
CA THR A 497 47.00 6.07 -32.76
C THR A 497 46.16 4.86 -33.18
N MET A 498 46.77 3.87 -33.82
CA MET A 498 46.16 2.59 -34.15
C MET A 498 47.13 1.45 -33.87
N ILE A 499 46.69 0.46 -33.10
CA ILE A 499 47.49 -0.71 -32.72
C ILE A 499 46.74 -1.97 -33.10
N GLU A 500 47.38 -2.81 -33.91
CA GLU A 500 46.90 -4.17 -34.18
C GLU A 500 47.32 -5.12 -33.06
N MET A 501 46.38 -5.94 -32.60
CA MET A 501 46.57 -6.90 -31.53
C MET A 501 46.04 -8.27 -31.93
N GLN A 502 46.63 -9.30 -31.33
CA GLN A 502 46.26 -10.69 -31.56
C GLN A 502 46.16 -11.43 -30.23
N LEU A 503 45.07 -12.18 -30.06
CA LEU A 503 44.86 -13.19 -29.03
C LEU A 503 44.52 -14.51 -29.71
N TYR A 504 45.05 -15.62 -29.18
CA TYR A 504 44.93 -16.95 -29.80
C TYR A 504 43.89 -17.84 -29.12
N ILE A 505 43.52 -17.53 -27.89
CA ILE A 505 42.59 -18.34 -27.10
C ILE A 505 41.21 -17.66 -27.14
N PRO A 506 40.16 -18.35 -27.63
CA PRO A 506 38.79 -17.85 -27.55
C PRO A 506 38.37 -17.62 -26.10
N GLY A 507 37.64 -16.54 -25.86
CA GLY A 507 37.24 -16.15 -24.51
C GLY A 507 36.77 -14.71 -24.41
N THR A 508 36.30 -14.33 -23.22
CA THR A 508 36.00 -12.94 -22.90
C THR A 508 37.21 -12.30 -22.23
N TYR A 509 37.58 -11.11 -22.70
CA TYR A 509 38.69 -10.33 -22.17
C TYR A 509 38.24 -8.91 -21.82
N PHE A 510 38.98 -8.27 -20.93
CA PHE A 510 38.84 -6.85 -20.61
C PHE A 510 40.10 -6.11 -21.05
N VAL A 511 39.93 -5.10 -21.90
CA VAL A 511 40.99 -4.26 -22.46
C VAL A 511 40.94 -2.91 -21.78
N SER A 512 41.88 -2.67 -20.88
CA SER A 512 42.03 -1.44 -20.11
C SER A 512 43.06 -0.52 -20.76
N PHE A 513 42.72 0.75 -20.89
CA PHE A 513 43.58 1.80 -21.41
C PHE A 513 44.16 2.58 -20.23
N VAL A 514 45.48 2.56 -20.09
CA VAL A 514 46.19 3.18 -18.96
C VAL A 514 46.76 4.52 -19.39
N GLY A 515 46.43 5.58 -18.67
CA GLY A 515 46.89 6.94 -18.92
C GLY A 515 48.35 7.17 -18.53
N ALA A 516 48.90 8.35 -18.88
CA ALA A 516 50.27 8.74 -18.55
C ALA A 516 50.58 8.70 -17.04
N SER A 517 49.61 9.11 -16.20
CA SER A 517 49.67 9.09 -14.74
C SER A 517 49.50 7.69 -14.12
N GLY A 518 49.22 6.67 -14.92
CA GLY A 518 49.03 5.29 -14.47
C GLY A 518 47.60 4.94 -14.05
N ASP A 519 46.66 5.87 -14.15
CA ASP A 519 45.23 5.66 -13.96
C ASP A 519 44.60 4.93 -15.15
N ILE A 520 43.50 4.21 -14.89
CA ILE A 520 42.72 3.54 -15.94
C ILE A 520 41.75 4.55 -16.53
N LEU A 521 41.93 4.90 -17.80
CA LEU A 521 41.10 5.85 -18.53
C LEU A 521 39.76 5.24 -18.97
N GLU A 522 39.78 4.00 -19.47
CA GLU A 522 38.59 3.26 -19.88
C GLU A 522 38.90 1.75 -19.89
N THR A 523 37.89 0.91 -19.66
CA THR A 523 37.98 -0.54 -19.86
C THR A 523 36.86 -1.00 -20.80
N LYS A 524 37.22 -1.75 -21.85
CA LYS A 524 36.27 -2.33 -22.81
C LYS A 524 36.29 -3.85 -22.76
N LYS A 525 35.11 -4.46 -22.86
CA LYS A 525 34.98 -5.91 -23.04
C LYS A 525 35.29 -6.29 -24.49
N LEU A 526 36.14 -7.30 -24.71
CA LEU A 526 36.44 -7.92 -26.00
C LEU A 526 36.00 -9.40 -25.96
N LEU A 527 35.24 -9.84 -26.96
CA LEU A 527 34.91 -11.25 -27.16
C LEU A 527 35.79 -11.81 -28.29
N VAL A 528 36.58 -12.84 -28.00
CA VAL A 528 37.35 -13.59 -29.00
C VAL A 528 36.67 -14.93 -29.24
N GLN A 529 36.31 -15.21 -30.49
CA GLN A 529 35.66 -16.43 -30.93
C GLN A 529 36.68 -17.36 -31.62
N PRO A 530 36.42 -18.68 -31.64
CA PRO A 530 37.20 -19.61 -32.46
C PRO A 530 37.20 -19.16 -33.93
N LYS A 531 38.31 -19.38 -34.64
CA LYS A 531 38.28 -19.27 -36.10
C LYS A 531 37.31 -20.35 -36.63
N PRO A 532 36.41 -20.01 -37.56
CA PRO A 532 35.58 -21.00 -38.23
C PRO A 532 36.42 -22.02 -39.00
#